data_AF-A0A936FTQ5-F1
#
_entry.id   AF-A0A936FTQ5-F1
#
_cell.length_a   1.000
_cell.length_b   1.000
_cell.length_c   1.000
_cell.angle_alpha   90.00
_cell.angle_beta   90.00
_cell.angle_gamma   90.00
#
_symmetry.space_group_name_H-M   'P 1'
#
loop_
_entity.id
_entity.type
_entity.pdbx_description
1 polymer ?
#
loop_
_entity_poly.entity_id
_entity_poly.type
_entity_poly.pdbx_seq_one_letter_code
_entity_poly.pdbx_strand_id
1 'polypeptide(L)'
;MRRPIAFILFILSIVQFSTAQNAPNFTITTTDGQSRKLYEDYLNQGKTVMLKFFFTSCPFCIDMSPKVQKLYEKWGKGTNGVEFISLATLQSNTNALVKTYKTTYGETFLGAGSDGGSITAIAPYTSSQFGPYYGTPSFAIIGPDKKVIWNPYGATYDATIDSLDKAIASTRPSFENITGIVTNACGKPVKNIEIKLLIDGVDTLNTFTDTLGKYKLVYATNSNSTSSDKFKVLLSANYNSNNLACVSTADLVAINKHILLIDTSFTPKQKLASDVNEDKKVSTADMVAIRKVILLINDSFNKRFSIVTDSAGLIKSDSVWRISKTSSPPYNYLNFGLNFMADVNCSCEIKNLIDPIEQKIKQLGIKRKEETLITNPK
;
A
#
# COMPACT_ATOMS: atom_id res chain seq x y z
N MET A 1 4.99 -37.35 73.27
CA MET A 1 4.35 -36.55 72.19
C MET A 1 5.44 -35.84 71.38
N ARG A 2 5.76 -36.33 70.18
CA ARG A 2 6.71 -35.68 69.25
C ARG A 2 5.90 -35.05 68.12
N ARG A 3 6.01 -33.73 67.95
CA ARG A 3 5.35 -32.97 66.87
C ARG A 3 6.23 -32.98 65.61
N PRO A 4 5.71 -33.24 64.40
CA PRO A 4 6.51 -33.15 63.18
C PRO A 4 6.59 -31.69 62.73
N ILE A 5 7.79 -31.25 62.37
CA ILE A 5 8.09 -29.94 61.77
C ILE A 5 7.92 -30.10 60.25
N ALA A 6 6.93 -29.41 59.68
CA ALA A 6 6.72 -29.36 58.24
C ALA A 6 7.65 -28.29 57.62
N PHE A 7 8.62 -28.73 56.81
CA PHE A 7 9.45 -27.85 55.99
C PHE A 7 8.68 -27.47 54.73
N ILE A 8 8.28 -26.20 54.62
CA ILE A 8 7.69 -25.64 53.40
C ILE A 8 8.83 -25.26 52.46
N LEU A 9 8.99 -26.04 51.39
CA LEU A 9 9.93 -25.77 50.30
C LEU A 9 9.34 -24.68 49.40
N PHE A 10 9.84 -23.44 49.53
CA PHE A 10 9.46 -22.33 48.66
C PHE A 10 10.17 -22.46 47.32
N ILE A 11 9.50 -23.02 46.32
CA ILE A 11 9.98 -23.09 44.94
C ILE A 11 9.92 -21.68 44.34
N LEU A 12 11.05 -20.97 44.35
CA LEU A 12 11.22 -19.69 43.66
C LEU A 12 11.31 -19.98 42.16
N SER A 13 10.16 -19.94 41.47
CA SER A 13 10.08 -20.00 40.01
C SER A 13 10.77 -18.77 39.41
N ILE A 14 12.01 -18.95 38.95
CA ILE A 14 12.77 -17.95 38.19
C ILE A 14 12.03 -17.75 36.87
N VAL A 15 11.30 -16.64 36.76
CA VAL A 15 10.75 -16.18 35.48
C VAL A 15 11.92 -15.73 34.62
N GLN A 16 12.38 -16.61 33.73
CA GLN A 16 13.39 -16.29 32.73
C GLN A 16 12.77 -15.31 31.73
N PHE A 17 12.98 -14.01 31.95
CA PHE A 17 12.73 -12.99 30.94
C PHE A 17 13.69 -13.22 29.77
N SER A 18 13.24 -13.93 28.74
CA SER A 18 13.93 -13.98 27.46
C SER A 18 13.82 -12.60 26.82
N THR A 19 14.88 -11.80 26.94
CA THR A 19 14.97 -10.55 26.18
C THR A 19 14.96 -10.91 24.70
N ALA A 20 14.00 -10.37 23.94
CA ALA A 20 13.97 -10.56 22.49
C ALA A 20 15.26 -9.95 21.92
N GLN A 21 16.16 -10.80 21.44
CA GLN A 21 17.44 -10.36 20.89
C GLN A 21 17.26 -9.94 19.44
N ASN A 22 17.94 -8.85 19.05
CA ASN A 22 17.90 -8.36 17.68
C ASN A 22 18.87 -9.18 16.80
N ALA A 23 18.48 -9.43 15.55
CA ALA A 23 19.29 -10.02 14.51
C ALA A 23 20.57 -9.19 14.29
N PRO A 24 21.78 -9.75 14.42
CA PRO A 24 23.00 -9.00 14.11
C PRO A 24 23.03 -8.60 12.65
N ASN A 25 23.45 -7.36 12.38
CA ASN A 25 23.63 -6.91 11.00
C ASN A 25 24.79 -7.67 10.35
N PHE A 26 24.66 -7.98 9.08
CA PHE A 26 25.72 -8.63 8.30
C PHE A 26 25.77 -8.03 6.89
N THR A 27 26.91 -8.25 6.24
CA THR A 27 27.10 -8.00 4.81
C THR A 27 27.54 -9.30 4.16
N ILE A 28 26.90 -9.68 3.05
CA ILE A 28 27.24 -10.86 2.25
C ILE A 28 27.39 -10.46 0.79
N THR A 29 28.20 -11.22 0.05
CA THR A 29 28.21 -11.17 -1.43
C THR A 29 27.48 -12.40 -1.96
N THR A 30 26.33 -12.17 -2.58
CA THR A 30 25.47 -13.24 -3.09
C THR A 30 25.99 -13.85 -4.39
N THR A 31 25.42 -15.00 -4.77
CA THR A 31 25.76 -15.77 -5.98
C THR A 31 25.55 -15.03 -7.32
N ASP A 32 24.88 -13.88 -7.29
CA ASP A 32 24.75 -12.93 -8.40
C ASP A 32 25.89 -11.88 -8.43
N GLY A 33 26.86 -11.98 -7.51
CA GLY A 33 28.00 -11.07 -7.37
C GLY A 33 27.67 -9.76 -6.63
N GLN A 34 26.46 -9.60 -6.11
CA GLN A 34 26.04 -8.35 -5.48
C GLN A 34 26.27 -8.38 -3.97
N SER A 35 26.73 -7.25 -3.43
CA SER A 35 26.83 -7.06 -1.97
C SER A 35 25.46 -6.71 -1.41
N ARG A 36 25.07 -7.38 -0.32
CA ARG A 36 23.78 -7.23 0.37
C ARG A 36 24.01 -7.03 1.86
N LYS A 37 23.37 -6.03 2.44
CA LYS A 37 23.40 -5.69 3.86
C LYS A 37 22.02 -5.91 4.48
N LEU A 38 21.94 -6.72 5.53
CA LEU A 38 20.66 -7.11 6.14
C LEU A 38 19.80 -5.88 6.50
N TYR A 39 20.38 -4.89 7.17
CA TYR A 39 19.62 -3.73 7.64
C TYR A 39 19.31 -2.74 6.52
N GLU A 40 20.33 -2.26 5.79
CA GLU A 40 20.18 -1.19 4.79
C GLU A 40 19.31 -1.62 3.60
N ASP A 41 19.50 -2.84 3.10
CA ASP A 41 18.83 -3.30 1.88
C ASP A 41 17.44 -3.92 2.13
N TYR A 42 17.15 -4.29 3.39
CA TYR A 42 15.91 -5.00 3.75
C TYR A 42 15.19 -4.42 4.96
N LEU A 43 15.72 -4.58 6.18
CA LEU A 43 14.93 -4.33 7.40
C LEU A 43 14.55 -2.85 7.55
N ASN A 44 15.47 -1.92 7.26
CA ASN A 44 15.21 -0.48 7.30
C ASN A 44 14.23 -0.03 6.21
N GLN A 45 14.02 -0.84 5.17
CA GLN A 45 13.02 -0.63 4.12
C GLN A 45 11.66 -1.27 4.46
N GLY A 46 11.50 -1.78 5.69
CA GLY A 46 10.26 -2.45 6.09
C GLY A 46 10.11 -3.88 5.57
N LYS A 47 11.18 -4.49 5.04
CA LYS A 47 11.14 -5.87 4.54
C LYS A 47 11.37 -6.89 5.66
N THR A 48 10.72 -8.03 5.54
CA THR A 48 11.06 -9.25 6.29
C THR A 48 12.08 -10.07 5.52
N VAL A 49 13.03 -10.70 6.22
CA VAL A 49 14.01 -11.61 5.60
C VAL A 49 13.87 -13.01 6.19
N MET A 50 13.73 -14.02 5.33
CA MET A 50 13.84 -15.43 5.72
C MET A 50 15.24 -15.94 5.36
N LEU A 51 16.01 -16.34 6.36
CA LEU A 51 17.27 -17.04 6.17
C LEU A 51 17.02 -18.55 6.16
N LYS A 52 17.56 -19.25 5.17
CA LYS A 52 17.65 -20.72 5.12
C LYS A 52 19.12 -21.11 5.31
N PHE A 53 19.43 -21.82 6.38
CA PHE A 53 20.76 -22.38 6.63
C PHE A 53 20.85 -23.78 6.03
N PHE A 54 21.85 -24.02 5.20
CA PHE A 54 21.97 -25.30 4.46
C PHE A 54 23.43 -25.60 4.08
N PHE A 55 23.68 -26.78 3.52
CA PHE A 55 24.89 -27.08 2.77
C PHE A 55 24.54 -27.85 1.50
N THR A 56 25.40 -27.80 0.48
CA THR A 56 25.04 -28.16 -0.91
C THR A 56 24.73 -29.64 -1.12
N SER A 57 25.17 -30.53 -0.23
CA SER A 57 24.91 -31.97 -0.25
C SER A 57 23.93 -32.45 0.82
N CYS A 58 23.23 -31.53 1.51
CA CYS A 58 22.29 -31.85 2.58
C CYS A 58 20.99 -32.46 2.01
N PRO A 59 20.68 -33.75 2.26
CA PRO A 59 19.51 -34.41 1.66
C PRO A 59 18.19 -33.72 2.04
N PHE A 60 18.00 -33.44 3.33
CA PHE A 60 16.79 -32.75 3.81
C PHE A 60 16.66 -31.33 3.25
N CYS A 61 17.77 -30.65 2.99
CA CYS A 61 17.77 -29.32 2.39
C CYS A 61 17.35 -29.40 0.92
N ILE A 62 17.84 -30.40 0.19
CA ILE A 62 17.50 -30.69 -1.20
C ILE A 62 15.98 -30.91 -1.32
N ASP A 63 15.43 -31.84 -0.54
CA ASP A 63 14.01 -32.21 -0.60
C ASP A 63 13.06 -31.04 -0.31
N MET A 64 13.50 -30.11 0.53
CA MET A 64 12.69 -28.97 0.94
C MET A 64 12.83 -27.75 0.00
N SER A 65 13.84 -27.72 -0.87
CA SER A 65 14.11 -26.57 -1.76
C SER A 65 12.93 -26.22 -2.67
N PRO A 66 12.28 -27.17 -3.36
CA PRO A 66 11.11 -26.85 -4.20
C PRO A 66 9.93 -26.30 -3.39
N LYS A 67 9.78 -26.72 -2.13
CA LYS A 67 8.71 -26.25 -1.24
C LYS A 67 8.98 -24.81 -0.75
N VAL A 68 10.22 -24.52 -0.35
CA VAL A 68 10.64 -23.16 0.03
C VAL A 68 10.58 -22.22 -1.17
N GLN A 69 10.94 -22.71 -2.37
CA GLN A 69 10.77 -21.94 -3.60
C GLN A 69 9.31 -21.56 -3.81
N LYS A 70 8.35 -22.51 -3.73
CA LYS A 70 6.91 -22.19 -3.84
C LYS A 70 6.45 -21.16 -2.81
N LEU A 71 6.98 -21.23 -1.58
CA LEU A 71 6.72 -20.22 -0.55
C LEU A 71 7.28 -18.84 -0.95
N TYR A 72 8.48 -18.79 -1.52
CA TYR A 72 9.06 -17.55 -2.07
C TYR A 72 8.19 -16.95 -3.18
N GLU A 73 7.64 -17.79 -4.07
CA GLU A 73 6.72 -17.33 -5.12
C GLU A 73 5.41 -16.78 -4.55
N LYS A 74 4.85 -17.44 -3.53
CA LYS A 74 3.67 -16.97 -2.79
C LYS A 74 3.89 -15.58 -2.20
N TRP A 75 5.09 -15.35 -1.63
CA TRP A 75 5.51 -14.07 -1.06
C TRP A 75 6.05 -13.07 -2.09
N GLY A 76 5.87 -13.34 -3.39
CA GLY A 76 6.13 -12.37 -4.44
C GLY A 76 7.60 -12.22 -4.83
N LYS A 77 8.43 -13.23 -4.61
CA LYS A 77 9.79 -13.29 -5.19
C LYS A 77 10.65 -12.05 -4.89
N GLY A 78 10.64 -11.58 -3.64
CA GLY A 78 11.41 -10.39 -3.22
C GLY A 78 10.67 -9.06 -3.38
N THR A 79 9.55 -8.99 -4.11
CA THR A 79 8.87 -7.72 -4.42
C THR A 79 7.83 -7.30 -3.38
N ASN A 80 7.27 -8.23 -2.59
CA ASN A 80 6.18 -7.93 -1.65
C ASN A 80 6.67 -7.70 -0.23
N GLY A 81 7.86 -7.10 -0.06
CA GLY A 81 8.42 -6.81 1.26
C GLY A 81 8.90 -8.05 2.02
N VAL A 82 9.17 -9.15 1.33
CA VAL A 82 9.77 -10.37 1.92
C VAL A 82 10.87 -10.88 0.99
N GLU A 83 12.08 -11.06 1.50
CA GLU A 83 13.22 -11.62 0.76
C GLU A 83 13.72 -12.92 1.40
N PHE A 84 14.13 -13.88 0.58
CA PHE A 84 14.65 -15.17 1.04
C PHE A 84 16.14 -15.26 0.72
N ILE A 85 16.94 -15.76 1.66
CA ILE A 85 18.39 -15.90 1.50
C ILE A 85 18.86 -17.27 1.98
N SER A 86 19.41 -18.07 1.08
CA SER A 86 20.10 -19.34 1.38
C SER A 86 21.56 -19.06 1.80
N LEU A 87 21.94 -19.45 3.01
CA LEU A 87 23.30 -19.26 3.54
C LEU A 87 23.97 -20.62 3.80
N ALA A 88 25.12 -20.85 3.15
CA ALA A 88 25.85 -22.10 3.30
C ALA A 88 26.58 -22.18 4.67
N THR A 89 26.42 -23.28 5.39
CA THR A 89 26.99 -23.49 6.73
C THR A 89 28.40 -24.08 6.73
N LEU A 90 28.84 -24.65 5.60
CA LEU A 90 30.15 -25.29 5.48
C LEU A 90 31.16 -24.38 4.79
N GLN A 91 32.38 -24.30 5.35
CA GLN A 91 33.49 -23.53 4.77
C GLN A 91 33.84 -23.98 3.35
N SER A 92 33.62 -25.25 3.01
CA SER A 92 33.87 -25.80 1.67
C SER A 92 32.81 -25.43 0.62
N ASN A 93 31.70 -24.80 1.01
CA ASN A 93 30.61 -24.46 0.10
C ASN A 93 30.69 -23.00 -0.37
N THR A 94 31.43 -22.78 -1.45
CA THR A 94 31.58 -21.46 -2.09
C THR A 94 30.32 -21.02 -2.85
N ASN A 95 30.27 -19.75 -3.25
CA ASN A 95 29.24 -19.15 -4.09
C ASN A 95 29.05 -19.94 -5.40
N ALA A 96 30.14 -20.47 -5.98
CA ALA A 96 30.03 -21.31 -7.17
C ALA A 96 29.22 -22.60 -6.91
N LEU A 97 29.45 -23.25 -5.76
CA LEU A 97 28.74 -24.46 -5.36
C LEU A 97 27.29 -24.15 -4.94
N VAL A 98 27.06 -23.04 -4.22
CA VAL A 98 25.71 -22.58 -3.86
C VAL A 98 24.91 -22.23 -5.13
N LYS A 99 25.53 -21.59 -6.12
CA LYS A 99 24.89 -21.28 -7.40
C LYS A 99 24.48 -22.56 -8.13
N THR A 100 25.37 -23.55 -8.16
CA THR A 100 25.08 -24.88 -8.74
C THR A 100 23.91 -25.54 -8.02
N TYR A 101 23.93 -25.58 -6.68
CA TYR A 101 22.82 -26.11 -5.87
C TYR A 101 21.48 -25.45 -6.22
N LYS A 102 21.45 -24.12 -6.24
CA LYS A 102 20.24 -23.35 -6.56
C LYS A 102 19.69 -23.68 -7.94
N THR A 103 20.55 -23.75 -8.96
CA THR A 103 20.15 -24.12 -10.32
C THR A 103 19.63 -25.55 -10.37
N THR A 104 20.28 -26.50 -9.72
CA THR A 104 19.88 -27.91 -9.71
C THR A 104 18.53 -28.14 -9.02
N TYR A 105 18.26 -27.44 -7.92
CA TYR A 105 17.07 -27.67 -7.09
C TYR A 105 15.99 -26.58 -7.21
N GLY A 106 16.13 -25.68 -8.19
CA GLY A 106 15.11 -24.71 -8.58
C GLY A 106 14.94 -23.53 -7.63
N GLU A 107 15.96 -23.15 -6.87
CA GLU A 107 15.92 -21.97 -6.01
C GLU A 107 16.25 -20.69 -6.80
N THR A 108 15.31 -19.75 -6.85
CA THR A 108 15.51 -18.46 -7.54
C THR A 108 15.85 -17.32 -6.58
N PHE A 109 15.65 -17.50 -5.28
CA PHE A 109 15.93 -16.47 -4.27
C PHE A 109 17.44 -16.33 -4.01
N LEU A 110 17.84 -15.33 -3.22
CA LEU A 110 19.25 -15.02 -2.99
C LEU A 110 19.98 -16.16 -2.28
N GLY A 111 21.30 -16.22 -2.46
CA GLY A 111 22.11 -17.13 -1.66
C GLY A 111 23.58 -16.78 -1.66
N ALA A 112 24.28 -17.15 -0.60
CA ALA A 112 25.70 -16.91 -0.41
C ALA A 112 26.41 -18.14 0.18
N GLY A 113 27.60 -18.40 -0.33
CA GLY A 113 28.57 -19.39 0.15
C GLY A 113 29.61 -18.76 1.08
N SER A 114 30.59 -19.57 1.46
CA SER A 114 31.63 -19.21 2.44
C SER A 114 32.52 -18.05 2.00
N ASP A 115 32.92 -18.02 0.72
CA ASP A 115 33.62 -16.93 0.04
C ASP A 115 32.73 -15.67 -0.16
N GLY A 116 31.43 -15.81 -0.01
CA GLY A 116 30.46 -14.71 0.04
C GLY A 116 30.16 -14.18 1.45
N GLY A 117 30.82 -14.73 2.49
CA GLY A 117 30.63 -14.30 3.89
C GLY A 117 29.51 -15.02 4.64
N SER A 118 28.97 -16.13 4.12
CA SER A 118 27.87 -16.86 4.78
C SER A 118 28.25 -17.32 6.19
N ILE A 119 29.46 -17.81 6.42
CA ILE A 119 29.90 -18.35 7.72
C ILE A 119 29.81 -17.30 8.82
N THR A 120 30.29 -16.08 8.56
CA THR A 120 30.20 -14.96 9.50
C THR A 120 28.76 -14.54 9.74
N ALA A 121 27.93 -14.49 8.69
CA ALA A 121 26.52 -14.13 8.81
C ALA A 121 25.71 -15.14 9.64
N ILE A 122 26.06 -16.43 9.58
CA ILE A 122 25.38 -17.53 10.26
C ILE A 122 25.80 -17.65 11.74
N ALA A 123 27.05 -17.31 12.07
CA ALA A 123 27.63 -17.59 13.39
C ALA A 123 26.76 -17.19 14.61
N PRO A 124 26.07 -16.02 14.63
CA PRO A 124 25.20 -15.66 15.75
C PRO A 124 23.95 -16.53 15.87
N TYR A 125 23.50 -17.14 14.78
CA TYR A 125 22.30 -17.97 14.76
C TYR A 125 22.60 -19.40 15.21
N THR A 126 23.81 -19.89 14.96
CA THR A 126 24.22 -21.26 15.33
C THR A 126 24.90 -21.36 16.71
N SER A 127 25.15 -20.23 17.37
CA SER A 127 25.78 -20.16 18.70
C SER A 127 24.80 -20.35 19.87
N SER A 128 23.59 -20.85 19.59
CA SER A 128 22.47 -20.96 20.54
C SER A 128 21.94 -19.63 21.11
N GLN A 129 22.33 -18.49 20.52
CA GLN A 129 21.89 -17.16 20.94
C GLN A 129 20.36 -16.98 20.87
N PHE A 130 19.71 -17.54 19.85
CA PHE A 130 18.26 -17.41 19.61
C PHE A 130 17.47 -18.67 19.96
N GLY A 131 18.16 -19.72 20.41
CA GLY A 131 17.61 -21.05 20.67
C GLY A 131 18.54 -22.15 20.15
N PRO A 132 18.27 -23.42 20.49
CA PRO A 132 19.11 -24.53 20.11
C PRO A 132 19.21 -24.69 18.59
N TYR A 133 20.41 -25.04 18.11
CA TYR A 133 20.68 -25.34 16.72
C TYR A 133 20.84 -26.86 16.53
N TYR A 134 19.96 -27.47 15.75
CA TYR A 134 19.91 -28.93 15.55
C TYR A 134 20.50 -29.39 14.21
N GLY A 135 21.01 -28.46 13.39
CA GLY A 135 21.57 -28.77 12.08
C GLY A 135 20.79 -28.13 10.94
N THR A 136 20.95 -28.66 9.72
CA THR A 136 20.34 -28.12 8.51
C THR A 136 19.27 -29.05 7.93
N PRO A 137 18.19 -28.53 7.34
CA PRO A 137 17.91 -27.10 7.23
C PRO A 137 17.46 -26.50 8.56
N SER A 138 17.87 -25.26 8.82
CA SER A 138 17.33 -24.42 9.89
C SER A 138 16.93 -23.08 9.30
N PHE A 139 16.04 -22.35 9.99
CA PHE A 139 15.51 -21.10 9.49
C PHE A 139 15.56 -19.97 10.51
N ALA A 140 15.64 -18.74 10.03
CA ALA A 140 15.40 -17.55 10.84
C ALA A 140 14.51 -16.58 10.07
N ILE A 141 13.41 -16.12 10.70
CA ILE A 141 12.58 -15.05 10.15
C ILE A 141 12.94 -13.76 10.88
N ILE A 142 13.30 -12.73 10.13
CA ILE A 142 13.75 -11.45 10.69
C ILE A 142 12.81 -10.36 10.22
N GLY A 143 12.06 -9.80 11.17
CA GLY A 143 11.13 -8.71 10.90
C GLY A 143 11.84 -7.35 10.77
N PRO A 144 11.13 -6.31 10.28
CA PRO A 144 11.66 -4.94 10.25
C PRO A 144 12.03 -4.37 11.61
N ASP A 145 11.44 -4.89 12.69
CA ASP A 145 11.79 -4.57 14.08
C ASP A 145 13.09 -5.24 14.56
N LYS A 146 13.78 -5.96 13.66
CA LYS A 146 15.03 -6.69 13.86
C LYS A 146 14.89 -7.90 14.77
N LYS A 147 13.69 -8.28 15.20
CA LYS A 147 13.51 -9.48 16.02
C LYS A 147 13.62 -10.73 15.16
N VAL A 148 14.16 -11.78 15.77
CA VAL A 148 14.33 -13.10 15.17
C VAL A 148 13.23 -14.03 15.66
N ILE A 149 12.47 -14.62 14.75
CA ILE A 149 11.70 -15.83 15.01
C ILE A 149 12.59 -17.01 14.61
N TRP A 150 13.10 -17.70 15.62
CA TRP A 150 14.06 -18.79 15.44
C TRP A 150 13.38 -20.10 15.06
N ASN A 151 13.89 -20.72 14.00
CA ASN A 151 13.57 -22.05 13.51
C ASN A 151 12.08 -22.46 13.57
N PRO A 152 11.15 -21.72 12.91
CA PRO A 152 9.77 -22.19 12.75
C PRO A 152 9.78 -23.52 12.01
N TYR A 153 9.39 -24.60 12.69
CA TYR A 153 9.49 -25.96 12.17
C TYR A 153 8.24 -26.77 12.51
N GLY A 154 7.90 -27.73 11.67
CA GLY A 154 6.77 -28.64 11.85
C GLY A 154 7.19 -30.11 11.81
N ALA A 155 6.27 -31.01 12.15
CA ALA A 155 6.54 -32.45 12.15
C ALA A 155 6.77 -33.04 10.73
N THR A 156 6.33 -32.33 9.70
CA THR A 156 6.49 -32.70 8.29
C THR A 156 6.98 -31.49 7.50
N TYR A 157 7.46 -31.69 6.27
CA TYR A 157 7.87 -30.56 5.43
C TYR A 157 6.74 -29.56 5.17
N ASP A 158 5.51 -30.03 4.94
CA ASP A 158 4.38 -29.13 4.71
C ASP A 158 4.02 -28.35 5.98
N ALA A 159 4.07 -29.01 7.15
CA ALA A 159 3.89 -28.31 8.43
C ALA A 159 5.02 -27.29 8.70
N THR A 160 6.25 -27.56 8.26
CA THR A 160 7.36 -26.59 8.31
C THR A 160 7.08 -25.40 7.40
N ILE A 161 6.62 -25.61 6.16
CA ILE A 161 6.24 -24.51 5.25
C ILE A 161 5.11 -23.67 5.84
N ASP A 162 4.08 -24.29 6.43
CA ASP A 162 2.99 -23.58 7.10
C ASP A 162 3.50 -22.76 8.31
N SER A 163 4.45 -23.31 9.07
CA SER A 163 5.08 -22.62 10.21
C SER A 163 5.89 -21.41 9.75
N LEU A 164 6.67 -21.55 8.68
CA LEU A 164 7.42 -20.46 8.06
C LEU A 164 6.49 -19.37 7.51
N ASP A 165 5.42 -19.77 6.82
CA ASP A 165 4.43 -18.84 6.27
C ASP A 165 3.75 -18.01 7.36
N LYS A 166 3.34 -18.65 8.47
CA LYS A 166 2.79 -17.97 9.65
C LYS A 166 3.81 -17.05 10.31
N ALA A 167 5.05 -17.49 10.44
CA ALA A 167 6.12 -16.68 11.04
C ALA A 167 6.41 -15.43 10.19
N ILE A 168 6.52 -15.56 8.87
CA ILE A 168 6.66 -14.41 7.93
C ILE A 168 5.44 -13.49 8.03
N ALA A 169 4.22 -14.03 8.10
CA ALA A 169 3.04 -13.20 8.25
C ALA A 169 3.04 -12.42 9.58
N SER A 170 3.54 -13.03 10.66
CA SER A 170 3.57 -12.40 12.00
C SER A 170 4.58 -11.26 12.15
N THR A 171 5.62 -11.20 11.30
CA THR A 171 6.57 -10.07 11.29
C THR A 171 6.06 -8.87 10.51
N ARG A 172 4.95 -9.01 9.79
CA ARG A 172 4.29 -7.90 9.09
C ARG A 172 3.39 -7.13 10.05
N PRO A 173 3.24 -5.81 9.87
CA PRO A 173 2.27 -5.06 10.64
C PRO A 173 0.87 -5.64 10.41
N SER A 174 0.09 -5.83 11.48
CA SER A 174 -1.28 -6.35 11.40
C SER A 174 -2.22 -5.44 10.59
N PHE A 175 -1.81 -4.19 10.36
CA PHE A 175 -2.53 -3.20 9.59
C PHE A 175 -1.58 -2.47 8.64
N GLU A 176 -2.02 -2.25 7.41
CA GLU A 176 -1.37 -1.36 6.43
C GLU A 176 -2.28 -0.15 6.18
N ASN A 177 -1.67 0.96 5.77
CA ASN A 177 -2.39 2.21 5.49
C ASN A 177 -2.32 2.52 4.00
N ILE A 178 -3.41 3.01 3.40
CA ILE A 178 -3.39 3.76 2.14
C ILE A 178 -3.67 5.21 2.46
N THR A 179 -2.75 6.08 2.07
CA THR A 179 -2.86 7.52 2.28
C THR A 179 -2.73 8.26 0.96
N GLY A 180 -3.11 9.53 0.93
CA GLY A 180 -2.97 10.34 -0.27
C GLY A 180 -3.60 11.70 -0.12
N ILE A 181 -3.52 12.50 -1.17
CA ILE A 181 -4.21 13.79 -1.28
C ILE A 181 -5.07 13.84 -2.55
N VAL A 182 -6.25 14.43 -2.44
CA VAL A 182 -7.09 14.82 -3.59
C VAL A 182 -6.98 16.32 -3.80
N THR A 183 -6.63 16.71 -5.03
CA THR A 183 -6.48 18.11 -5.47
C THR A 183 -7.32 18.40 -6.71
N ASN A 184 -7.66 19.67 -6.94
CA ASN A 184 -8.30 20.11 -8.18
C ASN A 184 -7.28 20.46 -9.28
N ALA A 185 -7.75 21.06 -10.37
CA ALA A 185 -6.94 21.38 -11.54
C ALA A 185 -5.76 22.35 -11.24
N CYS A 186 -5.89 23.19 -10.21
CA CYS A 186 -4.86 24.12 -9.77
C CYS A 186 -4.06 23.62 -8.57
N GLY A 187 -4.20 22.35 -8.20
CA GLY A 187 -3.50 21.77 -7.05
C GLY A 187 -4.08 22.14 -5.69
N LYS A 188 -5.24 22.81 -5.64
CA LYS A 188 -5.90 23.12 -4.35
C LYS A 188 -6.51 21.85 -3.76
N PRO A 189 -6.40 21.64 -2.43
CA PRO A 189 -6.97 20.47 -1.78
C PRO A 189 -8.50 20.43 -1.89
N VAL A 190 -9.05 19.24 -2.05
CA VAL A 190 -10.51 19.02 -2.16
C VAL A 190 -11.01 18.20 -0.99
N LYS A 191 -11.85 18.80 -0.15
CA LYS A 191 -12.44 18.18 1.05
C LYS A 191 -13.70 17.36 0.72
N ASN A 192 -14.04 16.41 1.59
CA ASN A 192 -15.29 15.63 1.58
C ASN A 192 -15.47 14.75 0.33
N ILE A 193 -14.38 14.30 -0.27
CA ILE A 193 -14.41 13.30 -1.33
C ILE A 193 -14.35 11.91 -0.69
N GLU A 194 -15.32 11.07 -0.99
CA GLU A 194 -15.35 9.68 -0.50
C GLU A 194 -14.33 8.85 -1.28
N ILE A 195 -13.41 8.23 -0.56
CA ILE A 195 -12.43 7.28 -1.08
C ILE A 195 -12.84 5.90 -0.62
N LYS A 196 -13.08 4.99 -1.57
CA LYS A 196 -13.42 3.59 -1.31
C LYS A 196 -12.25 2.69 -1.70
N LEU A 197 -11.95 1.74 -0.84
CA LEU A 197 -11.02 0.65 -1.12
C LEU A 197 -11.81 -0.64 -1.12
N LEU A 198 -11.84 -1.30 -2.28
CA LEU A 198 -12.34 -2.65 -2.43
C LEU A 198 -11.16 -3.60 -2.29
N ILE A 199 -11.27 -4.51 -1.34
CA ILE A 199 -10.32 -5.59 -1.13
C ILE A 199 -11.03 -6.89 -1.47
N ASP A 200 -10.48 -7.65 -2.43
CA ASP A 200 -11.08 -8.92 -2.82
C ASP A 200 -11.25 -9.83 -1.58
N GLY A 201 -12.50 -10.18 -1.25
CA GLY A 201 -12.85 -11.07 -0.14
C GLY A 201 -12.82 -10.45 1.27
N VAL A 202 -12.53 -9.15 1.41
CA VAL A 202 -12.36 -8.48 2.73
C VAL A 202 -12.99 -7.09 2.69
N ASP A 203 -14.31 -7.02 2.55
CA ASP A 203 -15.15 -5.83 2.68
C ASP A 203 -14.74 -4.58 1.85
N THR A 204 -15.63 -3.59 1.84
CA THR A 204 -15.35 -2.27 1.28
C THR A 204 -15.02 -1.33 2.43
N LEU A 205 -13.83 -0.74 2.42
CA LEU A 205 -13.47 0.33 3.35
C LEU A 205 -13.73 1.69 2.68
N ASN A 206 -14.16 2.67 3.46
CA ASN A 206 -14.28 4.04 2.99
C ASN A 206 -13.72 5.07 3.97
N THR A 207 -13.38 6.24 3.45
CA THR A 207 -12.97 7.41 4.22
C THR A 207 -13.31 8.66 3.40
N PHE A 208 -13.25 9.84 4.02
CA PHE A 208 -13.43 11.12 3.35
C PHE A 208 -12.17 11.96 3.43
N THR A 209 -11.92 12.77 2.41
CA THR A 209 -10.81 13.73 2.43
C THR A 209 -11.05 14.86 3.44
N ASP A 210 -10.00 15.24 4.16
CA ASP A 210 -10.03 16.36 5.12
C ASP A 210 -9.92 17.74 4.45
N THR A 211 -9.80 18.82 5.23
CA THR A 211 -9.65 20.20 4.72
C THR A 211 -8.38 20.43 3.91
N LEU A 212 -7.38 19.57 4.07
CA LEU A 212 -6.14 19.56 3.31
C LEU A 212 -6.21 18.55 2.15
N GLY A 213 -7.39 18.01 1.86
CA GLY A 213 -7.62 17.02 0.81
C GLY A 213 -7.01 15.65 1.12
N LYS A 214 -6.47 15.44 2.33
CA LYS A 214 -5.79 14.21 2.71
C LYS A 214 -6.79 13.14 3.11
N TYR A 215 -6.46 11.89 2.83
CA TYR A 215 -7.23 10.75 3.30
C TYR A 215 -6.31 9.65 3.82
N LYS A 216 -6.88 8.78 4.66
CA LYS A 216 -6.22 7.59 5.20
C LYS A 216 -7.23 6.45 5.33
N LEU A 217 -6.90 5.32 4.74
CA LEU A 217 -7.57 4.03 4.88
C LEU A 217 -6.64 3.10 5.64
N VAL A 218 -7.18 2.31 6.56
CA VAL A 218 -6.42 1.32 7.33
C VAL A 218 -7.07 -0.03 7.11
N TYR A 219 -6.31 -1.02 6.66
CA TYR A 219 -6.82 -2.37 6.42
C TYR A 219 -5.94 -3.42 7.09
N ALA A 220 -6.56 -4.52 7.50
CA ALA A 220 -5.84 -5.63 8.12
C ALA A 220 -5.07 -6.43 7.05
N THR A 221 -3.79 -6.72 7.33
CA THR A 221 -2.91 -7.43 6.39
C THR A 221 -3.15 -8.94 6.34
N ASN A 222 -3.93 -9.47 7.28
CA ASN A 222 -4.37 -10.88 7.35
C ASN A 222 -5.46 -11.24 6.30
N SER A 223 -5.76 -10.32 5.39
CA SER A 223 -6.62 -10.54 4.22
C SER A 223 -6.09 -11.72 3.38
N ASN A 224 -6.75 -12.88 3.52
CA ASN A 224 -6.44 -14.18 2.91
C ASN A 224 -6.46 -14.21 1.36
N SER A 225 -6.54 -13.06 0.68
CA SER A 225 -6.53 -13.03 -0.78
C SER A 225 -5.15 -13.43 -1.31
N THR A 226 -5.09 -14.24 -2.36
CA THR A 226 -3.85 -14.68 -3.02
C THR A 226 -3.61 -13.96 -4.34
N SER A 227 -4.60 -13.20 -4.85
CA SER A 227 -4.55 -12.56 -6.17
C SER A 227 -3.49 -11.45 -6.24
N SER A 228 -3.03 -11.14 -7.46
CA SER A 228 -2.18 -9.98 -7.79
C SER A 228 -2.94 -8.66 -7.90
N ASP A 229 -4.27 -8.72 -7.74
CA ASP A 229 -5.26 -7.67 -8.01
C ASP A 229 -5.96 -7.16 -6.73
N LYS A 230 -5.32 -7.36 -5.57
CA LYS A 230 -5.95 -7.29 -4.23
C LYS A 230 -6.62 -5.98 -3.89
N PHE A 231 -6.13 -4.85 -4.40
CA PHE A 231 -6.56 -3.53 -3.97
C PHE A 231 -7.07 -2.73 -5.17
N LYS A 232 -8.38 -2.49 -5.17
CA LYS A 232 -9.05 -1.60 -6.13
C LYS A 232 -9.45 -0.35 -5.37
N VAL A 233 -8.82 0.77 -5.69
CA VAL A 233 -9.19 2.07 -5.14
C VAL A 233 -10.20 2.72 -6.07
N LEU A 234 -11.37 3.02 -5.52
CA LEU A 234 -12.43 3.74 -6.18
C LEU A 234 -12.56 5.10 -5.52
N LEU A 235 -12.47 6.15 -6.32
CA LEU A 235 -12.83 7.48 -5.88
C LEU A 235 -14.30 7.67 -6.18
N SER A 236 -15.09 7.66 -5.11
CA SER A 236 -16.51 7.94 -5.17
C SER A 236 -16.68 9.43 -4.92
N ALA A 237 -16.52 10.24 -5.96
CA ALA A 237 -17.02 11.60 -5.91
C ALA A 237 -18.56 11.51 -6.03
N ASN A 238 -19.26 11.25 -4.92
CA ASN A 238 -20.71 11.37 -4.86
C ASN A 238 -21.06 12.85 -4.89
N TYR A 239 -20.92 13.45 -6.07
CA TYR A 239 -21.32 14.82 -6.33
C TYR A 239 -22.83 14.84 -6.56
N ASN A 240 -23.57 14.76 -5.47
CA ASN A 240 -25.00 14.94 -5.48
C ASN A 240 -25.28 16.45 -5.39
N SER A 241 -25.06 17.19 -6.48
CA SER A 241 -25.70 18.48 -6.57
C SER A 241 -25.96 18.83 -8.03
N ASN A 242 -27.22 19.14 -8.29
CA ASN A 242 -27.69 19.81 -9.51
C ASN A 242 -27.14 21.25 -9.63
N ASN A 243 -25.94 21.50 -9.10
CA ASN A 243 -25.37 22.82 -8.98
C ASN A 243 -24.09 22.91 -9.81
N LEU A 244 -24.19 23.65 -10.90
CA LEU A 244 -23.08 24.23 -11.67
C LEU A 244 -22.29 25.29 -10.86
N ALA A 245 -22.24 25.16 -9.53
CA ALA A 245 -21.82 26.20 -8.59
C ALA A 245 -20.34 26.61 -8.69
N CYS A 246 -19.60 25.98 -9.60
CA CYS A 246 -18.16 26.15 -9.77
C CYS A 246 -17.75 26.63 -11.16
N VAL A 247 -18.70 27.03 -12.02
CA VAL A 247 -18.42 27.54 -13.36
C VAL A 247 -18.87 28.99 -13.47
N SER A 248 -17.96 29.87 -13.88
CA SER A 248 -18.17 31.31 -13.91
C SER A 248 -17.59 31.95 -15.17
N THR A 249 -17.91 33.23 -15.40
CA THR A 249 -17.28 34.00 -16.48
C THR A 249 -15.78 34.19 -16.28
N ALA A 250 -15.27 34.08 -15.03
CA ALA A 250 -13.84 34.15 -14.77
C ALA A 250 -13.08 32.92 -15.32
N ASP A 251 -13.74 31.76 -15.47
CA ASP A 251 -13.17 30.59 -16.12
C ASP A 251 -12.98 30.81 -17.62
N LEU A 252 -13.97 31.45 -18.27
CA LEU A 252 -13.86 31.87 -19.67
C LEU A 252 -12.68 32.83 -19.87
N VAL A 253 -12.44 33.75 -18.93
CA VAL A 253 -11.29 34.66 -18.98
C VAL A 253 -9.98 33.90 -18.86
N ALA A 254 -9.89 32.92 -17.95
CA ALA A 254 -8.71 32.08 -17.81
C ALA A 254 -8.40 31.29 -19.10
N ILE A 255 -9.42 30.66 -19.69
CA ILE A 255 -9.29 29.94 -20.96
C ILE A 255 -8.87 30.88 -22.09
N ASN A 256 -9.47 32.07 -22.19
CA ASN A 256 -9.12 33.04 -23.22
C ASN A 256 -7.67 33.51 -23.11
N LYS A 257 -7.19 33.79 -21.89
CA LYS A 257 -5.78 34.13 -21.65
C LYS A 257 -4.85 32.99 -22.09
N HIS A 258 -5.24 31.73 -21.87
CA HIS A 258 -4.48 30.59 -22.33
C HIS A 258 -4.44 30.49 -23.87
N ILE A 259 -5.59 30.59 -24.54
CA ILE A 259 -5.69 30.53 -26.01
C ILE A 259 -4.86 31.63 -26.66
N LEU A 260 -4.87 32.83 -26.08
CA LEU A 260 -4.10 33.98 -26.57
C LEU A 260 -2.61 33.93 -26.18
N LEU A 261 -2.14 32.87 -25.52
CA LEU A 261 -0.76 32.71 -25.03
C LEU A 261 -0.31 33.81 -24.06
N ILE A 262 -1.27 34.50 -23.41
CA ILE A 262 -1.01 35.49 -22.36
C ILE A 262 -0.68 34.77 -21.04
N ASP A 263 -1.37 33.65 -20.77
CA ASP A 263 -1.06 32.76 -19.66
C ASP A 263 -0.56 31.40 -20.19
N THR A 264 0.75 31.20 -20.10
CA THR A 264 1.42 29.95 -20.51
C THR A 264 1.55 28.94 -19.37
N SER A 265 1.05 29.25 -18.17
CA SER A 265 1.22 28.42 -16.96
C SER A 265 0.16 27.34 -16.77
N PHE A 266 -0.78 27.19 -17.73
CA PHE A 266 -1.84 26.19 -17.69
C PHE A 266 -1.30 24.77 -17.48
N THR A 267 -1.65 24.21 -16.33
CA THR A 267 -1.25 22.84 -15.99
C THR A 267 -1.95 21.82 -16.90
N PRO A 268 -1.39 20.60 -17.06
CA PRO A 268 -2.09 19.53 -17.78
C PRO A 268 -3.49 19.24 -17.23
N LYS A 269 -3.70 19.40 -15.92
CA LYS A 269 -5.01 19.25 -15.28
C LYS A 269 -5.98 20.37 -15.64
N GLN A 270 -5.51 21.62 -15.74
CA GLN A 270 -6.33 22.75 -16.21
C GLN A 270 -6.72 22.62 -17.67
N LYS A 271 -5.81 22.14 -18.54
CA LYS A 271 -6.15 21.84 -19.94
C LYS A 271 -7.25 20.79 -20.04
N LEU A 272 -7.16 19.73 -19.22
CA LEU A 272 -8.20 18.70 -19.13
C LEU A 272 -9.54 19.23 -18.58
N ALA A 273 -9.49 20.18 -17.64
CA ALA A 273 -10.70 20.85 -17.14
C ALA A 273 -11.31 21.83 -18.16
N SER A 274 -10.50 22.34 -19.10
CA SER A 274 -10.92 23.29 -20.12
C SER A 274 -11.57 22.62 -21.33
N ASP A 275 -11.12 21.42 -21.68
CA ASP A 275 -11.65 20.60 -22.78
C ASP A 275 -12.98 19.94 -22.39
N VAL A 276 -14.06 20.72 -22.47
CA VAL A 276 -15.41 20.28 -22.08
C VAL A 276 -16.14 19.54 -23.19
N ASN A 277 -15.67 19.66 -24.43
CA ASN A 277 -16.22 18.98 -25.59
C ASN A 277 -15.49 17.65 -25.92
N GLU A 278 -14.40 17.34 -25.21
CA GLU A 278 -13.60 16.13 -25.30
C GLU A 278 -12.82 15.96 -26.63
N ASP A 279 -12.49 17.07 -27.30
CA ASP A 279 -11.74 17.06 -28.56
C ASP A 279 -10.21 17.08 -28.38
N LYS A 280 -9.74 17.06 -27.12
CA LYS A 280 -8.33 17.07 -26.69
C LYS A 280 -7.60 18.39 -26.96
N LYS A 281 -8.32 19.46 -27.30
CA LYS A 281 -7.76 20.80 -27.50
C LYS A 281 -8.44 21.77 -26.53
N VAL A 282 -7.78 22.90 -26.27
CA VAL A 282 -8.39 24.02 -25.56
C VAL A 282 -8.65 25.10 -26.59
N SER A 283 -9.91 25.33 -26.91
CA SER A 283 -10.32 26.17 -28.03
C SER A 283 -11.52 27.06 -27.70
N THR A 284 -11.88 27.92 -28.65
CA THR A 284 -13.09 28.74 -28.53
C THR A 284 -14.36 27.89 -28.53
N ALA A 285 -14.34 26.65 -29.06
CA ALA A 285 -15.47 25.74 -29.00
C ALA A 285 -15.81 25.37 -27.55
N ASP A 286 -14.80 25.17 -26.71
CA ASP A 286 -14.95 24.93 -25.27
C ASP A 286 -15.58 26.13 -24.58
N MET A 287 -15.09 27.33 -24.87
CA MET A 287 -15.66 28.57 -24.33
C MET A 287 -17.14 28.74 -24.67
N VAL A 288 -17.56 28.35 -25.88
CA VAL A 288 -18.97 28.38 -26.30
C VAL A 288 -19.80 27.36 -25.50
N ALA A 289 -19.30 26.14 -25.31
CA ALA A 289 -19.96 25.12 -24.52
C ALA A 289 -20.11 25.55 -23.05
N ILE A 290 -19.05 26.09 -22.45
CA ILE A 290 -19.05 26.63 -21.08
C ILE A 290 -20.04 27.78 -20.95
N ARG A 291 -20.07 28.70 -21.93
CA ARG A 291 -21.01 29.82 -21.93
C ARG A 291 -22.46 29.36 -21.99
N LYS A 292 -22.80 28.32 -22.76
CA LYS A 292 -24.16 27.75 -22.79
C LYS A 292 -24.59 27.23 -21.42
N VAL A 293 -23.67 26.62 -20.68
CA VAL A 293 -23.92 26.13 -19.32
C VAL A 293 -24.10 27.27 -18.33
N ILE A 294 -23.25 28.31 -18.38
CA ILE A 294 -23.40 29.52 -17.53
C ILE A 294 -24.76 30.20 -17.77
N LEU A 295 -25.23 30.21 -19.02
CA LEU A 295 -26.51 30.81 -19.41
C LEU A 295 -27.72 29.88 -19.18
N LEU A 296 -27.54 28.71 -18.57
CA LEU A 296 -28.59 27.72 -18.33
C LEU A 296 -29.29 27.25 -19.62
N ILE A 297 -28.62 27.37 -20.76
CA ILE A 297 -29.09 26.81 -22.04
C ILE A 297 -28.89 25.28 -22.02
N ASN A 298 -27.80 24.83 -21.39
CA ASN A 298 -27.51 23.43 -21.14
C ASN A 298 -27.33 23.22 -19.63
N ASP A 299 -27.87 22.12 -19.10
CA ASP A 299 -27.76 21.80 -17.66
C ASP A 299 -26.37 21.26 -17.27
N SER A 300 -25.63 20.64 -18.19
CA SER A 300 -24.31 20.08 -17.92
C SER A 300 -23.51 19.77 -19.19
N PHE A 301 -22.23 19.43 -19.01
CA PHE A 301 -21.37 18.82 -20.03
C PHE A 301 -21.50 17.29 -20.01
N ASN A 302 -20.96 16.62 -21.03
CA ASN A 302 -20.91 15.14 -21.11
C ASN A 302 -20.18 14.52 -19.90
N LYS A 303 -19.12 15.18 -19.43
CA LYS A 303 -18.39 14.85 -18.19
C LYS A 303 -18.49 15.99 -17.21
N ARG A 304 -18.81 15.70 -15.94
CA ARG A 304 -18.85 16.73 -14.88
C ARG A 304 -17.50 16.93 -14.19
N PHE A 305 -16.72 15.86 -14.11
CA PHE A 305 -15.40 15.87 -13.55
C PHE A 305 -14.50 14.86 -14.27
N SER A 306 -13.20 15.03 -14.11
CA SER A 306 -12.18 14.12 -14.61
C SER A 306 -11.23 13.76 -13.47
N ILE A 307 -11.04 12.47 -13.26
CA ILE A 307 -10.12 11.93 -12.25
C ILE A 307 -8.84 11.47 -12.95
N VAL A 308 -7.72 12.01 -12.49
CA VAL A 308 -6.37 11.62 -12.90
C VAL A 308 -5.54 11.25 -11.66
N THR A 309 -4.46 10.50 -11.85
CA THR A 309 -3.46 10.25 -10.82
C THR A 309 -2.08 10.34 -11.45
N ASP A 310 -1.11 10.81 -10.68
CA ASP A 310 0.33 10.74 -10.96
C ASP A 310 1.01 9.59 -10.19
N SER A 311 0.24 8.81 -9.43
CA SER A 311 0.78 7.76 -8.57
C SER A 311 1.20 6.56 -9.42
N ALA A 312 2.49 6.25 -9.34
CA ALA A 312 3.10 5.16 -10.07
C ALA A 312 2.47 3.80 -9.68
N GLY A 313 2.30 2.92 -10.66
CA GLY A 313 1.75 1.57 -10.43
C GLY A 313 0.23 1.47 -10.38
N LEU A 314 -0.49 2.58 -10.56
CA LEU A 314 -1.94 2.57 -10.75
C LEU A 314 -2.34 2.35 -12.22
N ILE A 315 -3.27 1.42 -12.45
CA ILE A 315 -3.87 1.18 -13.78
C ILE A 315 -5.34 1.55 -13.72
N LYS A 316 -5.79 2.45 -14.61
CA LYS A 316 -7.20 2.84 -14.74
C LYS A 316 -7.95 1.82 -15.61
N SER A 317 -9.04 1.26 -15.09
CA SER A 317 -9.99 0.39 -15.81
C SER A 317 -11.40 0.80 -15.42
N ASP A 318 -12.23 1.26 -16.37
CA ASP A 318 -13.66 1.58 -16.14
C ASP A 318 -13.94 2.43 -14.89
N SER A 319 -13.13 3.47 -14.67
CA SER A 319 -13.17 4.38 -13.50
C SER A 319 -12.64 3.81 -12.17
N VAL A 320 -12.11 2.59 -12.19
CA VAL A 320 -11.44 1.94 -11.05
C VAL A 320 -9.92 2.05 -11.23
N TRP A 321 -9.22 2.40 -10.16
CA TRP A 321 -7.76 2.38 -10.13
C TRP A 321 -7.28 1.12 -9.40
N ARG A 322 -6.52 0.28 -10.09
CA ARG A 322 -5.96 -0.96 -9.52
C ARG A 322 -4.54 -0.69 -9.07
N ILE A 323 -4.20 -1.11 -7.86
CA ILE A 323 -2.82 -1.13 -7.38
C ILE A 323 -2.22 -2.49 -7.73
N SER A 324 -1.15 -2.51 -8.53
CA SER A 324 -0.39 -3.75 -8.74
C SER A 324 0.32 -4.15 -7.43
N LYS A 325 0.25 -5.43 -7.06
CA LYS A 325 0.76 -6.07 -5.82
C LYS A 325 2.24 -5.77 -5.45
N THR A 326 2.99 -5.05 -6.27
CA THR A 326 4.45 -4.84 -6.12
C THR A 326 4.87 -3.71 -5.16
N SER A 327 3.95 -3.02 -4.48
CA SER A 327 4.35 -1.94 -3.57
C SER A 327 4.66 -2.44 -2.16
N SER A 328 5.91 -2.85 -1.93
CA SER A 328 6.52 -2.74 -0.60
C SER A 328 6.29 -1.31 -0.04
N PRO A 329 6.20 -1.10 1.29
CA PRO A 329 6.33 0.25 1.85
C PRO A 329 7.58 0.93 1.25
N PRO A 330 7.52 2.23 0.87
CA PRO A 330 6.55 3.26 1.31
C PRO A 330 5.39 3.58 0.32
N TYR A 331 5.09 2.75 -0.69
CA TYR A 331 4.28 3.18 -1.84
C TYR A 331 2.74 3.15 -1.69
N ASN A 332 2.19 3.14 -0.48
CA ASN A 332 0.73 3.27 -0.30
C ASN A 332 0.27 4.75 -0.31
N TYR A 333 0.98 5.63 -1.01
CA TYR A 333 0.65 7.04 -1.16
C TYR A 333 0.04 7.29 -2.55
N LEU A 334 -1.28 7.49 -2.61
CA LEU A 334 -2.04 7.59 -3.86
C LEU A 334 -2.71 8.95 -3.97
N ASN A 335 -2.16 9.81 -4.82
CA ASN A 335 -2.69 11.14 -5.06
C ASN A 335 -3.65 11.13 -6.23
N PHE A 336 -4.70 11.93 -6.14
CA PHE A 336 -5.67 12.08 -7.21
C PHE A 336 -5.89 13.55 -7.54
N GLY A 337 -6.04 13.84 -8.83
CA GLY A 337 -6.58 15.07 -9.35
C GLY A 337 -8.05 14.88 -9.66
N LEU A 338 -8.95 15.50 -8.88
CA LEU A 338 -10.37 15.59 -9.17
C LEU A 338 -10.64 16.96 -9.82
N ASN A 339 -10.65 16.98 -11.15
CA ASN A 339 -10.80 18.22 -11.91
C ASN A 339 -12.27 18.42 -12.25
N PHE A 340 -12.88 19.50 -11.80
CA PHE A 340 -14.23 19.90 -12.22
C PHE A 340 -14.16 20.47 -13.63
N MET A 341 -15.04 20.00 -14.51
CA MET A 341 -15.06 20.50 -15.89
C MET A 341 -15.51 21.97 -15.88
N ALA A 342 -14.82 22.80 -16.65
CA ALA A 342 -14.98 24.24 -16.75
C ALA A 342 -14.61 25.11 -15.53
N ASP A 343 -14.20 24.53 -14.38
CA ASP A 343 -13.63 25.28 -13.25
C ASP A 343 -12.11 25.42 -13.44
N VAL A 344 -11.73 26.26 -14.39
CA VAL A 344 -10.33 26.41 -14.85
C VAL A 344 -9.57 27.39 -13.98
N ASN A 345 -10.28 28.37 -13.40
CA ASN A 345 -9.73 29.30 -12.42
C ASN A 345 -9.67 28.71 -10.99
N CYS A 346 -10.23 27.50 -10.80
CA CYS A 346 -10.24 26.76 -9.55
C CYS A 346 -10.85 27.58 -8.40
N SER A 347 -11.96 28.24 -8.70
CA SER A 347 -12.78 28.98 -7.75
C SER A 347 -13.69 28.06 -6.94
N CYS A 348 -13.85 26.80 -7.36
CA CYS A 348 -14.62 25.82 -6.63
C CYS A 348 -14.04 25.52 -5.25
N GLU A 349 -14.77 25.93 -4.21
CA GLU A 349 -14.60 25.42 -2.86
C GLU A 349 -15.75 24.46 -2.59
N ILE A 350 -15.46 23.16 -2.45
CA ILE A 350 -16.49 22.19 -2.02
C ILE A 350 -16.79 22.40 -0.54
N LYS A 351 -17.59 23.43 -0.26
CA LYS A 351 -18.15 23.70 1.05
C LYS A 351 -19.48 22.98 1.14
N ASN A 352 -19.44 21.80 1.76
CA ASN A 352 -20.59 21.09 2.30
C ASN A 352 -21.49 20.41 1.25
N LEU A 353 -21.41 19.07 1.21
CA LEU A 353 -22.57 18.24 0.89
C LEU A 353 -23.64 18.58 1.94
N ILE A 354 -24.56 19.49 1.61
CA ILE A 354 -25.79 19.64 2.35
C ILE A 354 -26.62 18.41 2.01
N ASP A 355 -26.98 17.65 3.03
CA ASP A 355 -27.89 16.49 2.92
C ASP A 355 -29.09 16.89 2.03
N PRO A 356 -29.45 16.11 1.00
CA PRO A 356 -30.61 16.38 0.17
C PRO A 356 -31.88 16.68 0.99
N ILE A 357 -31.97 16.14 2.22
CA ILE A 357 -33.04 16.41 3.18
C ILE A 357 -33.05 17.87 3.65
N GLU A 358 -31.90 18.46 3.99
CA GLU A 358 -31.81 19.87 4.40
C GLU A 358 -32.15 20.82 3.25
N GLN A 359 -31.75 20.50 2.01
CA GLN A 359 -32.11 21.30 0.84
C GLN A 359 -33.63 21.27 0.58
N LYS A 360 -34.24 20.10 0.75
CA LYS A 360 -35.69 19.90 0.63
C LYS A 360 -36.44 20.65 1.74
N ILE A 361 -35.94 20.63 2.98
CA ILE A 361 -36.49 21.40 4.12
C ILE A 361 -36.37 22.91 3.88
N LYS A 362 -35.24 23.39 3.35
CA LYS A 362 -35.02 24.82 3.07
C LYS A 362 -35.91 25.32 1.92
N GLN A 363 -36.07 24.53 0.85
CA GLN A 363 -37.00 24.85 -0.24
C GLN A 363 -38.47 24.80 0.19
N LEU A 364 -38.86 23.81 1.00
CA LEU A 364 -40.21 23.71 1.55
C LEU A 364 -40.52 24.86 2.53
N GLY A 365 -39.52 25.29 3.31
CA GLY A 365 -39.64 26.44 4.22
C GLY A 365 -39.73 27.80 3.49
N ILE A 366 -39.05 27.95 2.34
CA ILE A 366 -39.13 29.16 1.49
C ILE A 366 -40.48 29.20 0.76
N LYS A 367 -40.92 28.10 0.14
CA LYS A 367 -42.24 28.02 -0.51
C LYS A 367 -43.38 28.32 0.46
N ARG A 368 -43.31 27.79 1.68
CA ARG A 368 -44.34 28.07 2.70
C ARG A 368 -44.36 29.56 3.09
N LYS A 369 -43.21 30.25 3.16
CA LYS A 369 -43.16 31.70 3.42
C LYS A 369 -43.71 32.52 2.24
N GLU A 370 -43.43 32.13 1.01
CA GLU A 370 -43.94 32.81 -0.19
C GLU A 370 -45.46 32.62 -0.34
N GLU A 371 -45.99 31.43 -0.06
CA GLU A 371 -47.44 31.17 -0.02
C GLU A 371 -48.17 31.94 1.10
N THR A 372 -47.50 32.17 2.24
CA THR A 372 -48.07 32.99 3.34
C THR A 372 -48.06 34.49 3.02
N LEU A 373 -47.14 34.95 2.17
CA LEU A 373 -47.05 36.36 1.73
C LEU A 373 -48.02 36.69 0.59
N ILE A 374 -48.46 35.70 -0.19
CA ILE A 374 -49.39 35.90 -1.33
C ILE A 374 -50.86 35.79 -0.88
N THR A 375 -51.15 35.19 0.28
CA THR A 375 -52.53 34.96 0.76
C THR A 375 -53.10 36.03 1.70
N ASN A 376 -52.38 37.12 1.97
CA ASN A 376 -52.91 38.25 2.75
C ASN A 376 -52.70 39.61 2.06
N PRO A 377 -53.60 40.04 1.16
CA PRO A 377 -53.77 41.44 0.85
C PRO A 377 -54.78 42.05 1.86
N LYS A 378 -54.23 42.78 2.84
CA LYS A 378 -54.89 43.60 3.88
C LYS A 378 -55.57 42.89 5.04
#